data_AF-A0ABD0QRU6-F1
#
_entry.id   AF-A0ABD0QRU6-F1
#
_cell.length_a   1.000
_cell.length_b   1.000
_cell.length_c   1.000
_cell.angle_alpha   90.00
_cell.angle_beta   90.00
_cell.angle_gamma   90.00
#
_symmetry.space_group_name_H-M   'P 1'
#
loop_
_entity.id
_entity.type
_entity.pdbx_description
1 polymer ?
#
loop_
_entity_poly.entity_id
_entity_poly.type
_entity_poly.pdbx_seq_one_letter_code
_entity_poly.pdbx_strand_id
1 'polypeptide(L)' 'MSTVGGNSEGAPCVFPFKFLGNTYDSCTTSGRSDGKMWCAVTKSFDDDRKWGFCPDQ' A
#
# COMPACT_ATOMS: atom_id res chain seq x y z
N MET A 1 6.51 10.11 -2.54
CA MET A 1 5.28 9.79 -3.29
C MET A 1 4.16 9.63 -2.28
N SER A 2 3.19 10.54 -2.32
CA SER A 2 1.97 10.44 -1.52
C SER A 2 1.00 9.50 -2.20
N THR A 3 0.23 8.75 -1.43
CA THR A 3 -0.80 7.89 -2.00
C THR A 3 -1.99 8.70 -2.50
N VAL A 4 -2.76 8.13 -3.42
CA VAL A 4 -4.05 8.66 -3.87
C VAL A 4 -5.16 7.75 -3.33
N GLY A 5 -6.20 8.32 -2.73
CA GLY A 5 -7.31 7.53 -2.17
C GLY A 5 -6.89 6.62 -0.99
N GLY A 6 -7.51 5.43 -0.90
CA GLY A 6 -7.34 4.52 0.23
C GLY A 6 -7.96 5.02 1.52
N ASN A 7 -7.44 4.55 2.66
CA ASN A 7 -7.89 4.94 4.01
C ASN A 7 -6.81 5.71 4.79
N SER A 8 -5.89 6.32 4.06
CA SER A 8 -4.68 6.93 4.61
C SER A 8 -4.54 8.42 4.31
N GLU A 9 -5.60 9.04 3.76
CA GLU A 9 -5.69 10.50 3.53
C GLU A 9 -4.49 11.11 2.80
N GLY A 10 -3.89 10.37 1.86
CA GLY A 10 -2.72 10.81 1.11
C GLY A 10 -1.38 10.62 1.84
N ALA A 11 -1.35 9.85 2.93
CA ALA A 11 -0.09 9.46 3.57
C ALA A 11 0.85 8.75 2.57
N PRO A 12 2.17 8.94 2.71
CA PRO A 12 3.14 8.28 1.83
C PRO A 12 3.21 6.78 2.09
N CYS A 13 3.57 6.03 1.04
CA CYS A 13 3.89 4.61 1.17
C CYS A 13 5.07 4.40 2.13
N VAL A 14 5.01 3.32 2.91
CA VAL A 14 6.12 2.86 3.74
C VAL A 14 6.69 1.60 3.13
N PHE A 15 7.99 1.60 2.85
CA PHE A 15 8.70 0.43 2.32
C PHE A 15 9.87 0.07 3.24
N PRO A 16 10.16 -1.23 3.44
CA PRO A 16 9.26 -2.36 3.17
C PRO A 16 8.01 -2.34 4.05
N PHE A 17 6.89 -2.86 3.53
CA PHE A 17 5.70 -3.17 4.32
C PHE A 17 5.33 -4.65 4.27
N LYS A 18 4.66 -5.14 5.33
CA LYS A 18 4.18 -6.52 5.42
C LYS A 18 2.68 -6.60 5.08
N PHE A 19 2.33 -7.50 4.17
CA PHE A 19 0.95 -7.81 3.77
C PHE A 19 0.77 -9.31 3.57
N LEU A 20 -0.20 -9.90 4.28
CA LEU A 20 -0.47 -11.34 4.30
C LEU A 20 0.80 -12.17 4.55
N GLY A 21 1.64 -11.72 5.47
CA GLY A 21 2.92 -12.39 5.77
C GLY A 21 4.06 -12.16 4.78
N ASN A 22 3.80 -11.54 3.62
CA ASN A 22 4.81 -11.22 2.61
C ASN A 22 5.31 -9.79 2.77
N THR A 23 6.58 -9.55 2.47
CA THR A 23 7.20 -8.22 2.50
C THR A 23 7.21 -7.63 1.10
N TYR A 24 6.76 -6.39 0.97
CA TYR A 24 6.72 -5.64 -0.28
C TYR A 24 7.53 -4.36 -0.16
N ASP A 25 8.51 -4.20 -1.05
CA ASP A 25 9.38 -3.03 -1.16
C ASP A 25 8.93 -2.06 -2.27
N SER A 26 7.80 -2.38 -2.93
CA SER A 26 7.22 -1.60 -4.01
C SER A 26 5.69 -1.71 -3.99
N CYS A 27 5.04 -0.88 -4.81
CA CYS A 27 3.60 -0.96 -4.99
C CYS A 27 3.21 -2.32 -5.57
N THR A 28 2.14 -2.89 -5.04
CA THR A 28 1.67 -4.23 -5.40
C THR A 28 0.22 -4.18 -5.84
N THR A 29 -0.19 -5.12 -6.69
CA THR A 29 -1.61 -5.37 -7.01
C THR A 29 -2.17 -6.53 -6.18
N SER A 30 -1.37 -7.08 -5.25
CA SER A 30 -1.74 -8.23 -4.44
C SER A 30 -3.00 -7.97 -3.63
N GLY A 31 -3.92 -8.95 -3.58
CA GLY A 31 -5.20 -8.81 -2.87
C GLY A 31 -6.24 -7.97 -3.60
N ARG A 32 -5.98 -7.54 -4.85
CA ARG A 32 -6.93 -6.80 -5.67
C ARG A 32 -7.08 -7.40 -7.07
N SER A 33 -8.28 -7.30 -7.63
CA SER A 33 -8.60 -7.80 -8.98
C SER A 33 -8.77 -6.69 -10.01
N ASP A 34 -8.77 -5.42 -9.59
CA ASP A 34 -8.92 -4.24 -10.45
C ASP A 34 -7.61 -3.79 -11.12
N GLY A 35 -6.50 -4.50 -10.86
CA GLY A 35 -5.18 -4.20 -11.45
C GLY A 35 -4.51 -2.93 -10.93
N LYS A 36 -5.14 -2.21 -9.99
CA LYS A 36 -4.59 -0.98 -9.42
C LYS A 36 -3.49 -1.28 -8.42
N MET A 37 -2.36 -0.60 -8.58
CA MET A 37 -1.23 -0.71 -7.66
C MET A 37 -1.51 0.07 -6.37
N TRP A 38 -1.19 -0.54 -5.24
CA TRP A 38 -1.35 0.05 -3.93
C TRP A 38 -0.14 -0.26 -3.04
N CYS A 39 -0.02 0.49 -1.96
CA CYS A 39 1.01 0.30 -0.95
C CYS A 39 0.42 0.47 0.45
N ALA A 40 1.05 -0.14 1.45
CA ALA A 40 0.75 0.21 2.82
C ALA A 40 1.43 1.55 3.18
N VAL A 41 0.80 2.29 4.08
CA VAL A 41 1.38 3.53 4.65
C VAL A 41 1.96 3.29 6.04
N THR A 42 2.10 2.02 6.43
CA THR A 42 2.70 1.57 7.67
C THR A 42 3.60 0.36 7.40
N LYS A 43 4.41 -0.03 8.39
CA LYS A 43 5.31 -1.19 8.27
C LYS A 43 4.57 -2.51 8.15
N SER A 44 3.36 -2.61 8.70
CA SER A 44 2.56 -3.83 8.70
C SER A 44 1.12 -3.48 8.35
N PHE A 45 0.73 -3.78 7.11
CA PHE A 45 -0.67 -3.72 6.73
C PHE A 45 -1.50 -4.70 7.54
N ASP A 46 -0.93 -5.83 7.93
CA ASP A 46 -1.65 -6.87 8.69
C ASP A 46 -2.16 -6.32 10.04
N ASP A 47 -1.39 -5.44 10.69
CA ASP A 47 -1.75 -4.83 11.97
C ASP A 47 -2.58 -3.55 11.79
N ASP A 48 -2.10 -2.61 10.97
CA ASP A 48 -2.70 -1.28 10.86
C ASP A 48 -3.84 -1.21 9.84
N ARG A 49 -3.80 -2.07 8.83
CA ARG A 49 -4.72 -2.10 7.67
C ARG A 49 -4.83 -0.75 6.97
N LYS A 50 -3.75 0.04 7.00
CA LYS A 50 -3.68 1.35 6.33
C LYS A 50 -2.95 1.25 4.99
N TRP A 51 -3.60 1.76 3.95
CA TRP A 51 -3.12 1.70 2.58
C TRP A 51 -3.58 2.90 1.75
N GLY A 52 -2.94 3.06 0.60
CA GLY A 52 -3.39 3.96 -0.44
C GLY A 52 -2.93 3.51 -1.82
N PHE A 53 -3.53 4.08 -2.87
CA PHE A 53 -3.11 3.77 -4.24
C PHE A 53 -1.80 4.48 -4.54
N CYS A 54 -0.93 3.79 -5.27
CA CYS A 54 0.24 4.45 -5.81
C CYS A 54 -0.20 5.30 -7.01
N PRO A 55 0.30 6.54 -7.14
CA PRO A 55 0.09 7.30 -8.35
C PRO A 55 0.72 6.55 -9.53
N ASP A 56 -0.04 6.32 -10.60
CA ASP A 56 0.50 5.96 -11.92
C ASP A 56 1.54 7.05 -12.27
N GLN A 57 2.83 6.71 -12.24
CA GLN A 57 3.89 7.62 -12.63
C GLN A 57 4.01 7.70 -14.14
#